data_AF-A0AA96QQX5-F1
#
_entry.id   AF-A0AA96QQX5-F1
#
_cell.length_a   1.000
_cell.length_b   1.000
_cell.length_c   1.000
_cell.angle_alpha   90.00
_cell.angle_beta   90.00
_cell.angle_gamma   90.00
#
_symmetry.space_group_name_H-M   'P 1'
#
loop_
_entity.id
_entity.type
_entity.pdbx_description
1 polymer ?
#
loop_
_entity_poly.entity_id
_entity_poly.type
_entity_poly.pdbx_seq_one_letter_code
_entity_poly.pdbx_strand_id
1 'polypeptide(L)'
;MDTTDVEPRARWPHTGIQAPYSFTITGFNQLETGRGVAHSAELVHPTLGVVGRIANEGRGGPTTFHTNDRTRFDDRDLEQFLQHSVQDGTPMRTGFPGLEHLLDEIITETETSELVDEMRVKGWFLIRSYLPREAASWGPQRGAPSVYSRIITRRGDRERVVARLAGDPASRLNEGAYWQMFTGQQWVPLLRESPLTPEQTATRLRRIDQLTAETDRPEALVSAVPFDDELFLFGRLTATVTLLGDHVGTVETATWCDCRRRQKIVAFERWAGGSLQESGTVHAARRCRRLVHID
;
A
#
# COMPACT_ATOMS: atom_id res chain seq x y z
N MET A 1 36.54 5.80 -1.12
CA MET A 1 35.21 5.17 -1.02
C MET A 1 34.23 6.32 -0.98
N ASP A 2 33.65 6.62 -2.14
CA ASP A 2 32.71 7.72 -2.31
C ASP A 2 31.43 7.36 -1.56
N THR A 3 31.16 8.05 -0.46
CA THR A 3 29.81 8.10 0.11
C THR A 3 29.00 8.97 -0.83
N THR A 4 28.41 8.36 -1.86
CA THR A 4 27.36 9.01 -2.65
C THR A 4 26.28 9.44 -1.68
N ASP A 5 26.21 10.74 -1.44
CA ASP A 5 25.11 11.37 -0.71
C ASP A 5 23.85 11.10 -1.53
N VAL A 6 23.07 10.09 -1.12
CA VAL A 6 21.84 9.73 -1.81
C VAL A 6 20.87 10.85 -1.50
N GLU A 7 20.70 11.77 -2.44
CA GLU A 7 19.70 12.83 -2.33
C GLU A 7 18.36 12.24 -1.88
N PRO A 8 17.70 12.83 -0.87
CA PRO A 8 16.45 12.31 -0.34
C PRO A 8 15.40 12.30 -1.45
N ARG A 9 14.92 11.10 -1.81
CA ARG A 9 13.87 10.91 -2.83
C ARG A 9 12.50 10.84 -2.18
N ALA A 10 11.54 11.56 -2.75
CA ALA A 10 10.14 11.40 -2.44
C ALA A 10 9.61 10.07 -2.99
N ARG A 11 8.93 9.29 -2.13
CA ARG A 11 8.33 8.01 -2.51
C ARG A 11 6.83 8.18 -2.74
N TRP A 12 6.38 7.70 -3.89
CA TRP A 12 4.99 7.74 -4.34
C TRP A 12 4.39 6.35 -4.09
N PRO A 13 3.64 6.15 -2.99
CA PRO A 13 3.23 4.82 -2.55
C PRO A 13 2.35 4.07 -3.53
N HIS A 14 1.62 4.75 -4.42
CA HIS A 14 0.66 4.09 -5.30
C HIS A 14 1.25 3.67 -6.64
N THR A 15 2.20 4.45 -7.15
CA THR A 15 2.84 4.25 -8.46
C THR A 15 4.27 3.70 -8.37
N GLY A 16 4.80 3.57 -7.15
CA GLY A 16 6.15 3.02 -6.92
C GLY A 16 7.28 3.93 -7.39
N ILE A 17 6.95 5.18 -7.74
CA ILE A 17 7.93 6.19 -8.18
C ILE A 17 8.74 6.67 -6.98
N GLN A 18 10.04 6.79 -7.20
CA GLN A 18 11.00 7.46 -6.32
C GLN A 18 11.69 8.54 -7.15
N ALA A 19 11.47 9.80 -6.78
CA ALA A 19 11.89 10.94 -7.56
C ALA A 19 12.38 12.07 -6.65
N PRO A 20 13.02 13.14 -7.17
CA PRO A 20 13.50 14.27 -6.36
C PRO A 20 12.41 14.92 -5.50
N TYR A 21 11.16 14.90 -5.98
CA TYR A 21 9.99 15.41 -5.26
C TYR A 21 8.70 14.76 -5.78
N SER A 22 7.56 15.07 -5.14
CA SER A 22 6.23 14.62 -5.57
C SER A 22 5.46 15.74 -6.25
N PHE A 23 4.91 15.44 -7.42
CA PHE A 23 3.88 16.27 -8.03
C PHE A 23 2.52 15.93 -7.43
N THR A 24 1.61 16.90 -7.48
CA THR A 24 0.18 16.67 -7.27
C THR A 24 -0.59 17.29 -8.43
N ILE A 25 -1.87 16.94 -8.56
CA ILE A 25 -2.75 17.60 -9.53
C ILE A 25 -3.90 18.32 -8.82
N THR A 26 -4.46 19.32 -9.49
CA THR A 26 -5.70 19.98 -9.09
C THR A 26 -6.59 20.24 -10.29
N GLY A 27 -7.89 20.47 -10.05
CA GLY A 27 -8.87 20.69 -11.11
C GLY A 27 -8.97 19.52 -12.09
N PHE A 28 -8.82 18.28 -11.61
CA PHE A 28 -8.97 17.09 -12.45
C PHE A 28 -10.40 16.99 -12.98
N ASN A 29 -10.51 16.92 -14.30
CA ASN A 29 -11.76 16.76 -15.01
C ASN A 29 -11.61 15.63 -16.02
N GLN A 30 -12.63 14.77 -16.10
CA GLN A 30 -12.66 13.64 -17.01
C GLN A 30 -13.98 13.61 -17.79
N LEU A 31 -13.91 13.24 -19.06
CA LEU A 31 -15.05 13.05 -19.94
C LEU A 31 -14.87 11.78 -20.76
N GLU A 32 -15.81 10.85 -20.65
CA GLU A 32 -15.88 9.68 -21.53
C GLU A 32 -16.22 10.14 -22.95
N THR A 33 -15.50 9.59 -23.93
CA THR A 33 -15.75 9.81 -25.35
C THR A 33 -15.90 8.47 -26.06
N GLY A 34 -16.46 8.47 -27.27
CA GLY A 34 -16.60 7.25 -28.06
C GLY A 34 -15.28 6.58 -28.48
N ARG A 35 -14.11 7.20 -28.21
CA ARG A 35 -12.77 6.70 -28.60
C ARG A 35 -11.78 6.59 -27.44
N GLY A 36 -12.24 6.81 -26.21
CA GLY A 36 -11.39 6.82 -25.03
C GLY A 36 -11.82 7.89 -24.04
N VAL A 37 -10.91 8.24 -23.14
CA VAL A 37 -11.18 9.14 -22.02
C VAL A 37 -10.42 10.45 -22.24
N ALA A 38 -11.16 11.55 -22.41
CA ALA A 38 -10.57 12.88 -22.38
C ALA A 38 -10.41 13.30 -20.92
N HIS A 39 -9.27 13.88 -20.57
CA HIS A 39 -9.06 14.40 -19.23
C HIS A 39 -8.17 15.63 -19.23
N SER A 40 -8.24 16.41 -18.15
CA SER A 40 -7.26 17.45 -17.92
C SER A 40 -7.12 17.78 -16.44
N ALA A 41 -5.92 18.20 -16.04
CA ALA A 41 -5.64 18.72 -14.71
C ALA A 41 -4.49 19.72 -14.71
N GLU A 42 -4.42 20.55 -13.69
CA GLU A 42 -3.27 21.40 -13.42
C GLU A 42 -2.18 20.60 -12.68
N LEU A 43 -0.96 20.63 -13.19
CA LEU A 43 0.21 20.04 -12.55
C LEU A 43 0.78 21.00 -11.51
N VAL A 44 0.90 20.53 -10.26
CA VAL A 44 1.37 21.32 -9.13
C VAL A 44 2.73 20.83 -8.66
N HIS A 45 3.74 21.69 -8.80
CA HIS A 45 5.07 21.51 -8.24
C HIS A 45 5.10 21.98 -6.77
N PRO A 46 5.78 21.25 -5.86
CA PRO A 46 5.71 21.52 -4.41
C PRO A 46 6.18 22.92 -4.01
N THR A 47 7.12 23.52 -4.74
CA THR A 47 7.65 24.86 -4.44
C THR A 47 7.27 25.94 -5.46
N LEU A 48 6.84 25.56 -6.67
CA LEU A 48 6.54 26.52 -7.74
C LEU A 48 5.03 26.74 -7.91
N GLY A 49 4.20 25.93 -7.23
CA GLY A 49 2.76 25.94 -7.42
C GLY A 49 2.38 25.32 -8.76
N VAL A 50 1.32 25.85 -9.39
CA VAL A 50 0.87 25.37 -10.70
C VAL A 50 1.91 25.71 -11.77
N VAL A 51 2.45 24.68 -12.43
CA VAL A 51 3.49 24.81 -13.47
C VAL A 51 2.96 24.61 -14.88
N GLY A 52 1.78 23.99 -15.04
CA GLY A 52 1.16 23.81 -16.33
C GLY A 52 -0.06 22.89 -16.24
N ARG A 53 -0.50 22.41 -17.40
CA ARG A 53 -1.68 21.56 -17.56
C ARG A 53 -1.31 20.21 -18.17
N ILE A 54 -1.80 19.13 -17.59
CA ILE A 54 -1.82 17.80 -18.17
C ILE A 54 -3.16 17.65 -18.92
N ALA A 55 -3.13 17.12 -20.14
CA ALA A 55 -4.34 16.88 -20.91
C ALA A 55 -4.24 15.63 -21.81
N ASN A 56 -5.38 14.98 -22.02
CA ASN A 56 -5.59 14.01 -23.07
C ASN A 56 -6.91 14.32 -23.78
N GLU A 57 -6.93 14.28 -25.11
CA GLU A 57 -8.12 14.61 -25.91
C GLU A 57 -9.17 13.49 -25.97
N GLY A 58 -8.87 12.30 -25.43
CA GLY A 58 -9.77 11.15 -25.43
C GLY A 58 -9.94 10.47 -26.78
N ARG A 59 -9.13 10.81 -27.78
CA ARG A 59 -9.19 10.27 -29.14
C ARG A 59 -8.16 9.17 -29.40
N GLY A 60 -7.69 8.51 -28.35
CA GLY A 60 -6.57 7.56 -28.39
C GLY A 60 -5.20 8.23 -28.57
N GLY A 61 -5.11 9.53 -28.29
CA GLY A 61 -3.85 10.28 -28.30
C GLY A 61 -3.12 10.19 -26.95
N PRO A 62 -1.88 10.67 -26.89
CA PRO A 62 -1.07 10.63 -25.69
C PRO A 62 -1.52 11.65 -24.65
N THR A 63 -1.18 11.41 -23.40
CA THR A 63 -1.25 12.41 -22.34
C THR A 63 -0.10 13.41 -22.51
N THR A 64 -0.42 14.71 -22.61
CA THR A 64 0.55 15.78 -22.89
C THR A 64 0.61 16.82 -21.78
N PHE A 65 1.76 17.47 -21.64
CA PHE A 65 1.97 18.61 -20.75
C PHE A 65 2.01 19.92 -21.54
N HIS A 66 1.38 20.96 -20.99
CA HIS A 66 1.40 22.32 -21.50
C HIS A 66 1.79 23.27 -20.38
N THR A 67 3.01 23.81 -20.43
CA THR A 67 3.50 24.77 -19.45
C THR A 67 2.74 26.10 -19.47
N ASN A 68 2.52 26.67 -18.28
CA ASN A 68 1.96 28.02 -18.13
C ASN A 68 3.01 29.11 -18.37
N ASP A 69 4.26 28.85 -18.01
CA ASP A 69 5.39 29.79 -18.12
C ASP A 69 6.69 29.01 -18.36
N ARG A 70 7.14 29.00 -19.62
CA ARG A 70 8.37 28.33 -20.08
C ARG A 70 9.63 28.81 -19.39
N THR A 71 9.63 30.00 -18.78
CA THR A 71 10.80 30.52 -18.07
C THR A 71 10.92 29.99 -16.65
N ARG A 72 9.83 29.43 -16.10
CA ARG A 72 9.76 28.90 -14.74
C ARG A 72 9.82 27.39 -14.68
N PHE A 73 9.15 26.71 -15.61
CA PHE A 73 9.09 25.26 -15.68
C PHE A 73 8.62 24.82 -17.08
N ASP A 74 9.37 23.98 -17.78
CA ASP A 74 9.01 23.48 -19.11
C ASP A 74 9.24 21.96 -19.29
N ASP A 75 9.11 21.47 -20.52
CA ASP A 75 9.30 20.05 -20.86
C ASP A 75 10.70 19.54 -20.52
N ARG A 76 11.72 20.40 -20.55
CA ARG A 76 13.11 20.03 -20.21
C ARG A 76 13.25 19.78 -18.72
N ASP A 77 12.54 20.54 -17.90
CA ASP A 77 12.51 20.31 -16.45
C ASP A 77 11.82 18.99 -16.10
N LEU A 78 10.72 18.64 -16.81
CA LEU A 78 10.09 17.32 -16.67
C LEU A 78 11.01 16.18 -17.13
N GLU A 79 11.72 16.36 -18.23
CA GLU A 79 12.68 15.37 -18.73
C GLU A 79 13.84 15.18 -17.75
N GLN A 80 14.37 16.26 -17.17
CA GLN A 80 15.40 16.19 -16.14
C GLN A 80 14.86 15.50 -14.87
N PHE A 81 13.64 15.80 -14.45
CA PHE A 81 12.99 15.11 -13.34
C PHE A 81 12.86 13.60 -13.62
N LEU A 82 12.43 13.23 -14.82
CA LEU A 82 12.26 11.85 -15.27
C LEU A 82 13.59 11.08 -15.26
N GLN A 83 14.69 11.71 -15.68
CA GLN A 83 16.04 11.12 -15.65
C GLN A 83 16.51 10.73 -14.23
N HIS A 84 16.06 11.46 -13.21
CA HIS A 84 16.37 11.18 -11.81
C HIS A 84 15.33 10.29 -11.13
N SER A 85 14.30 9.87 -11.86
CA SER A 85 13.19 9.07 -11.35
C SER A 85 13.38 7.58 -11.58
N VAL A 86 12.97 6.80 -10.59
CA VAL A 86 12.98 5.34 -10.59
C VAL A 86 11.59 4.85 -10.27
N GLN A 87 11.09 3.86 -11.00
CA GLN A 87 9.81 3.21 -10.73
C GLN A 87 10.05 1.73 -10.42
N ASP A 88 9.59 1.29 -9.24
CA ASP A 88 9.77 -0.09 -8.75
C ASP A 88 11.23 -0.57 -8.81
N GLY A 89 12.16 0.31 -8.46
CA GLY A 89 13.60 0.03 -8.45
C GLY A 89 14.30 0.11 -9.82
N THR A 90 13.56 0.34 -10.91
CA THR A 90 14.13 0.48 -12.26
C THR A 90 14.08 1.93 -12.74
N PRO A 91 15.15 2.47 -13.37
CA PRO A 91 15.10 3.79 -13.99
C PRO A 91 13.93 3.93 -14.96
N MET A 92 13.22 5.05 -14.88
CA MET A 92 12.15 5.35 -15.81
C MET A 92 12.73 5.58 -17.23
N ARG A 93 11.95 5.24 -18.25
CA ARG A 93 12.35 5.54 -19.64
C ARG A 93 12.28 7.05 -19.84
N THR A 94 13.19 7.58 -20.63
CA THR A 94 13.31 9.01 -20.98
C THR A 94 12.68 9.30 -22.34
N GLY A 95 12.50 10.59 -22.66
CA GLY A 95 11.88 11.05 -23.89
C GLY A 95 10.35 10.91 -23.89
N PHE A 96 9.74 11.18 -25.04
CA PHE A 96 8.28 11.35 -25.15
C PHE A 96 7.43 10.22 -24.50
N PRO A 97 7.68 8.92 -24.77
CA PRO A 97 6.87 7.85 -24.15
C PRO A 97 7.08 7.73 -22.63
N GLY A 98 8.25 8.13 -22.14
CA GLY A 98 8.57 8.16 -20.72
C GLY A 98 7.87 9.31 -20.00
N LEU A 99 7.81 10.48 -20.65
CA LEU A 99 7.07 11.64 -20.16
C LEU A 99 5.57 11.34 -20.12
N GLU A 100 5.00 10.79 -21.19
CA GLU A 100 3.59 10.35 -21.22
C GLU A 100 3.27 9.42 -20.05
N HIS A 101 4.08 8.37 -19.86
CA HIS A 101 3.94 7.44 -18.74
C HIS A 101 4.05 8.13 -17.37
N LEU A 102 4.99 9.06 -17.20
CA LEU A 102 5.10 9.84 -15.96
C LEU A 102 3.83 10.66 -15.67
N LEU A 103 3.24 11.30 -16.69
CA LEU A 103 2.03 12.10 -16.51
C LEU A 103 0.84 11.23 -16.10
N ASP A 104 0.69 10.04 -16.69
CA ASP A 104 -0.35 9.08 -16.31
C ASP A 104 -0.17 8.57 -14.87
N GLU A 105 1.08 8.34 -14.43
CA GLU A 105 1.37 7.93 -13.05
C GLU A 105 1.14 9.09 -12.05
N ILE A 106 1.37 10.35 -12.43
CA ILE A 106 1.01 11.51 -11.60
C ILE A 106 -0.49 11.56 -11.32
N ILE A 107 -1.30 11.32 -12.34
CA ILE A 107 -2.76 11.26 -12.21
C ILE A 107 -3.13 10.08 -11.31
N THR A 108 -2.62 8.88 -11.62
CA THR A 108 -2.88 7.65 -10.87
C THR A 108 -2.51 7.78 -9.39
N GLU A 109 -1.37 8.41 -9.08
CA GLU A 109 -0.92 8.66 -7.70
C GLU A 109 -1.91 9.53 -6.94
N THR A 110 -2.41 10.60 -7.58
CA THR A 110 -3.33 11.54 -6.93
C THR A 110 -4.71 10.90 -6.72
N GLU A 111 -5.29 10.29 -7.75
CA GLU A 111 -6.59 9.61 -7.65
C GLU A 111 -6.56 8.46 -6.63
N THR A 112 -5.47 7.67 -6.62
CA THR A 112 -5.33 6.58 -5.64
C THR A 112 -5.14 7.11 -4.23
N SER A 113 -4.48 8.27 -4.05
CA SER A 113 -4.33 8.90 -2.73
C SER A 113 -5.68 9.28 -2.15
N GLU A 114 -6.57 9.89 -2.95
CA GLU A 114 -7.93 10.25 -2.54
C GLU A 114 -8.74 9.01 -2.16
N LEU A 115 -8.63 7.94 -2.96
CA LEU A 115 -9.29 6.67 -2.67
C LEU A 115 -8.77 6.02 -1.37
N VAL A 116 -7.47 6.17 -1.06
CA VAL A 116 -6.87 5.68 0.19
C VAL A 116 -7.35 6.48 1.39
N ASP A 117 -7.55 7.79 1.25
CA ASP A 117 -8.16 8.60 2.31
C ASP A 117 -9.60 8.16 2.58
N GLU A 118 -10.39 7.90 1.54
CA GLU A 118 -11.73 7.31 1.70
C GLU A 118 -11.67 5.92 2.34
N MET A 119 -10.72 5.08 1.92
CA MET A 119 -10.53 3.74 2.47
C MET A 119 -10.34 3.81 3.99
N ARG A 120 -9.55 4.76 4.49
CA ARG A 120 -9.33 4.92 5.94
C ARG A 120 -10.61 5.30 6.67
N VAL A 121 -11.35 6.28 6.15
CA VAL A 121 -12.58 6.77 6.78
C VAL A 121 -13.68 5.72 6.76
N LYS A 122 -13.83 4.99 5.66
CA LYS A 122 -14.93 4.05 5.43
C LYS A 122 -14.61 2.61 5.84
N GLY A 123 -13.39 2.33 6.31
CA GLY A 123 -12.97 0.99 6.72
C GLY A 123 -12.86 0.00 5.56
N TRP A 124 -12.52 0.50 4.37
CA TRP A 124 -12.44 -0.32 3.16
C TRP A 124 -11.12 -1.09 3.06
N PHE A 125 -11.07 -2.06 2.16
CA PHE A 125 -9.87 -2.75 1.74
C PHE A 125 -9.71 -2.60 0.23
N LEU A 126 -8.49 -2.29 -0.20
CA LEU A 126 -8.19 -2.06 -1.61
C LEU A 126 -7.32 -3.18 -2.14
N ILE A 127 -7.72 -3.72 -3.29
CA ILE A 127 -6.91 -4.63 -4.10
C ILE A 127 -6.76 -4.08 -5.51
N ARG A 128 -5.71 -4.49 -6.21
CA ARG A 128 -5.54 -4.17 -7.64
C ARG A 128 -4.78 -5.27 -8.34
N SER A 129 -4.94 -5.37 -9.66
CA SER A 129 -4.03 -6.16 -10.48
C SER A 129 -2.70 -5.42 -10.65
N TYR A 130 -1.62 -6.16 -10.74
CA TYR A 130 -0.29 -5.64 -11.01
C TYR A 130 0.45 -6.58 -11.95
N LEU A 131 0.96 -6.04 -13.04
CA LEU A 131 1.90 -6.70 -13.93
C LEU A 131 3.23 -5.94 -13.85
N PRO A 132 4.34 -6.60 -13.43
CA PRO A 132 5.65 -5.97 -13.47
C PRO A 132 6.02 -5.44 -14.85
N ARG A 133 6.90 -4.44 -14.90
CA ARG A 133 7.42 -3.92 -16.16
C ARG A 133 8.11 -5.03 -16.97
N GLU A 134 7.66 -5.23 -18.19
CA GLU A 134 8.30 -6.08 -19.20
C GLU A 134 9.18 -5.24 -20.14
N ALA A 135 10.09 -5.90 -20.86
CA ALA A 135 11.02 -5.22 -21.78
C ALA A 135 10.30 -4.43 -22.89
N ALA A 136 9.10 -4.82 -23.30
CA ALA A 136 8.32 -4.10 -24.31
C ALA A 136 7.44 -2.97 -23.72
N SER A 137 7.28 -2.89 -22.41
CA SER A 137 6.38 -1.95 -21.73
C SER A 137 7.08 -0.65 -21.31
N TRP A 138 6.33 0.44 -21.25
CA TRP A 138 6.81 1.76 -20.78
C TRP A 138 6.99 1.81 -19.25
N GLY A 139 6.17 1.02 -18.55
CA GLY A 139 6.20 0.82 -17.11
C GLY A 139 5.39 -0.41 -16.71
N PRO A 140 5.31 -0.70 -15.41
CA PRO A 140 4.41 -1.73 -14.88
C PRO A 140 2.95 -1.36 -15.14
N GLN A 141 2.09 -2.36 -15.31
CA GLN A 141 0.65 -2.13 -15.50
C GLN A 141 -0.07 -2.32 -14.17
N ARG A 142 -0.90 -1.34 -13.81
CA ARG A 142 -1.69 -1.34 -12.58
C ARG A 142 -3.16 -1.24 -12.95
N GLY A 143 -3.96 -2.19 -12.49
CA GLY A 143 -5.42 -2.06 -12.59
C GLY A 143 -5.94 -0.97 -11.65
N ALA A 144 -7.09 -0.41 -12.00
CA ALA A 144 -7.84 0.45 -11.08
C ALA A 144 -8.10 -0.29 -9.75
N PRO A 145 -7.90 0.34 -8.58
CA PRO A 145 -8.15 -0.32 -7.31
C PRO A 145 -9.63 -0.72 -7.13
N SER A 146 -9.86 -1.99 -6.81
CA SER A 146 -11.17 -2.52 -6.41
C SER A 146 -11.38 -2.35 -4.91
N VAL A 147 -12.56 -1.83 -4.54
CA VAL A 147 -12.94 -1.52 -3.17
C VAL A 147 -13.74 -2.67 -2.55
N TYR A 148 -13.34 -3.08 -1.34
CA TYR A 148 -14.05 -4.04 -0.51
C TYR A 148 -14.53 -3.34 0.77
N SER A 149 -15.79 -3.54 1.15
CA SER A 149 -16.42 -2.86 2.29
C SER A 149 -15.92 -3.29 3.67
N ARG A 150 -14.99 -4.24 3.74
CA ARG A 150 -14.42 -4.77 4.98
C ARG A 150 -12.92 -4.98 4.83
N ILE A 151 -12.17 -4.65 5.89
CA ILE A 151 -10.74 -4.96 6.02
C ILE A 151 -10.50 -6.48 6.06
N ILE A 152 -9.63 -6.96 5.17
CA ILE A 152 -9.28 -8.38 5.03
C ILE A 152 -7.86 -8.62 5.56
N THR A 153 -7.74 -8.77 6.88
CA THR A 153 -6.43 -9.01 7.54
C THR A 153 -6.01 -10.48 7.53
N ARG A 154 -6.95 -11.44 7.51
CA ARG A 154 -6.66 -12.87 7.61
C ARG A 154 -6.17 -13.46 6.31
N ARG A 155 -5.09 -14.24 6.33
CA ARG A 155 -4.58 -14.94 5.14
C ARG A 155 -5.65 -15.82 4.47
N GLY A 156 -6.34 -16.65 5.24
CA GLY A 156 -7.40 -17.52 4.71
C GLY A 156 -8.58 -16.75 4.08
N ASP A 157 -8.85 -15.53 4.53
CA ASP A 157 -9.86 -14.67 3.90
C ASP A 157 -9.34 -14.10 2.57
N ARG A 158 -8.06 -13.71 2.50
CA ARG A 158 -7.38 -13.26 1.27
C ARG A 158 -7.33 -14.37 0.21
N GLU A 159 -7.05 -15.60 0.61
CA GLU A 159 -7.06 -16.78 -0.29
C GLU A 159 -8.45 -17.01 -0.90
N ARG A 160 -9.53 -16.86 -0.12
CA ARG A 160 -10.90 -16.95 -0.64
C ARG A 160 -11.24 -15.82 -1.62
N VAL A 161 -10.68 -14.63 -1.43
CA VAL A 161 -10.81 -13.53 -2.39
C VAL A 161 -10.12 -13.87 -3.70
N VAL A 162 -8.87 -14.36 -3.65
CA VAL A 162 -8.13 -14.78 -4.85
C VAL A 162 -8.86 -15.87 -5.61
N ALA A 163 -9.36 -16.90 -4.90
CA ALA A 163 -10.13 -17.97 -5.53
C ALA A 163 -11.41 -17.47 -6.22
N ARG A 164 -12.10 -16.48 -5.62
CA ARG A 164 -13.27 -15.86 -6.22
C ARG A 164 -12.91 -15.06 -7.48
N LEU A 165 -11.84 -14.27 -7.43
CA LEU A 165 -11.38 -13.47 -8.57
C LEU A 165 -10.93 -14.37 -9.74
N ALA A 166 -10.27 -15.50 -9.44
CA ALA A 166 -9.88 -16.46 -10.46
C ALA A 166 -11.08 -17.12 -11.18
N GLY A 167 -12.22 -17.23 -10.49
CA GLY A 167 -13.46 -17.76 -11.05
C GLY A 167 -14.29 -16.75 -11.86
N ASP A 168 -13.94 -15.46 -11.83
CA ASP A 168 -14.66 -14.40 -12.53
C ASP A 168 -13.94 -14.01 -13.85
N PRO A 169 -14.54 -14.26 -15.03
CA PRO A 169 -13.95 -13.89 -16.31
C PRO A 169 -13.61 -12.40 -16.44
N ALA A 170 -14.37 -11.51 -15.80
CA ALA A 170 -14.11 -10.06 -15.82
C ALA A 170 -12.87 -9.67 -15.00
N SER A 171 -12.45 -10.53 -14.06
CA SER A 171 -11.31 -10.34 -13.18
C SER A 171 -10.08 -11.15 -13.62
N ARG A 172 -10.07 -11.68 -14.85
CA ARG A 172 -8.96 -12.49 -15.36
C ARG A 172 -7.68 -11.64 -15.44
N LEU A 173 -6.62 -12.14 -14.82
CA LEU A 173 -5.29 -11.54 -14.90
C LEU A 173 -4.60 -11.89 -16.22
N ASN A 174 -3.81 -10.95 -16.73
CA ASN A 174 -2.83 -11.23 -17.79
C ASN A 174 -1.77 -12.22 -17.30
N GLU A 175 -1.09 -12.89 -18.23
CA GLU A 175 0.05 -13.75 -17.89
C GLU A 175 1.12 -12.96 -17.13
N GLY A 176 1.66 -13.54 -16.05
CA GLY A 176 2.64 -12.86 -15.18
C GLY A 176 2.06 -11.82 -14.20
N ALA A 177 0.80 -11.42 -14.36
CA ALA A 177 0.17 -10.49 -13.43
C ALA A 177 -0.27 -11.19 -12.13
N TYR A 178 -0.36 -10.42 -11.05
CA TYR A 178 -0.82 -10.90 -9.75
C TYR A 178 -1.63 -9.84 -9.02
N TRP A 179 -2.42 -10.28 -8.02
CA TRP A 179 -3.19 -9.37 -7.17
C TRP A 179 -2.30 -8.75 -6.09
N GLN A 180 -2.41 -7.43 -5.92
CA GLN A 180 -1.85 -6.68 -4.81
C GLN A 180 -2.95 -6.22 -3.85
N MET A 181 -2.59 -6.00 -2.58
CA MET A 181 -3.40 -5.30 -1.59
C MET A 181 -2.69 -4.05 -1.10
N PHE A 182 -3.47 -3.02 -0.74
CA PHE A 182 -2.92 -1.88 -0.02
C PHE A 182 -2.91 -2.15 1.49
N THR A 183 -1.71 -2.15 2.07
CA THR A 183 -1.48 -2.46 3.49
C THR A 183 -1.80 -1.32 4.46
N GLY A 184 -2.34 -0.21 3.96
CA GLY A 184 -2.39 1.06 4.69
C GLY A 184 -1.12 1.92 4.54
N GLN A 185 -0.09 1.42 3.85
CA GLN A 185 1.13 2.19 3.57
C GLN A 185 1.65 1.98 2.16
N GLN A 186 1.63 0.73 1.69
CA GLN A 186 2.18 0.35 0.39
C GLN A 186 1.38 -0.80 -0.22
N TRP A 187 1.51 -0.95 -1.54
CA TRP A 187 0.99 -2.09 -2.26
C TRP A 187 1.95 -3.29 -2.14
N VAL A 188 1.42 -4.45 -1.79
CA VAL A 188 2.17 -5.71 -1.68
C VAL A 188 1.37 -6.84 -2.31
N PRO A 189 1.99 -7.98 -2.72
CA PRO A 189 1.24 -9.14 -3.17
C PRO A 189 0.14 -9.55 -2.16
N LEU A 190 -1.08 -9.80 -2.65
CA LEU A 190 -2.23 -10.13 -1.79
C LEU A 190 -1.99 -11.40 -0.96
N LEU A 191 -1.23 -12.35 -1.51
CA LEU A 191 -0.79 -13.58 -0.85
C LEU A 191 0.70 -13.55 -0.52
N ARG A 192 1.19 -12.42 0.02
CA ARG A 192 2.56 -12.30 0.54
C ARG A 192 2.89 -13.43 1.53
N GLU A 193 4.15 -13.83 1.57
CA GLU A 193 4.67 -14.74 2.59
C GLU A 193 4.53 -14.15 4.00
N SER A 194 4.54 -15.02 5.00
CA SER A 194 4.50 -14.61 6.40
C SER A 194 5.64 -13.64 6.71
N PRO A 195 5.40 -12.56 7.49
CA PRO A 195 6.49 -11.69 7.94
C PRO A 195 7.46 -12.40 8.90
N LEU A 196 7.04 -13.53 9.49
CA LEU A 196 7.86 -14.35 10.38
C LEU A 196 8.60 -15.44 9.60
N THR A 197 9.88 -15.64 9.92
CA THR A 197 10.64 -16.78 9.43
C THR A 197 10.08 -18.09 10.02
N PRO A 198 10.40 -19.26 9.42
CA PRO A 198 10.05 -20.56 9.99
C PRO A 198 10.58 -20.74 11.42
N GLU A 199 11.78 -20.24 11.73
CA GLU A 199 12.40 -20.33 13.05
C GLU A 199 11.67 -19.45 14.08
N GLN A 200 11.30 -18.23 13.70
CA GLN A 200 10.49 -17.34 14.53
C GLN A 200 9.13 -17.99 14.81
N THR A 201 8.48 -18.51 13.77
CA THR A 201 7.19 -19.22 13.88
C THR A 201 7.29 -20.39 14.86
N ALA A 202 8.28 -21.26 14.70
CA ALA A 202 8.49 -22.40 15.59
C ALA A 202 8.78 -21.96 17.04
N THR A 203 9.50 -20.86 17.22
CA THR A 203 9.79 -20.29 18.54
C THR A 203 8.53 -19.73 19.21
N ARG A 204 7.70 -18.99 18.47
CA ARG A 204 6.41 -18.50 18.96
C ARG A 204 5.52 -19.67 19.40
N LEU A 205 5.38 -20.69 18.55
CA LEU A 205 4.55 -21.86 18.86
C LEU A 205 5.04 -22.62 20.11
N ARG A 206 6.34 -22.93 20.19
CA ARG A 206 6.91 -23.59 21.39
C ARG A 206 6.65 -22.80 22.67
N ARG A 207 6.76 -21.47 22.63
CA ARG A 207 6.52 -20.63 23.81
C ARG A 207 5.03 -20.59 24.20
N ILE A 208 4.12 -20.58 23.23
CA ILE A 208 2.68 -20.72 23.48
C ILE A 208 2.39 -22.08 24.14
N ASP A 209 2.96 -23.17 23.62
CA ASP A 209 2.78 -24.52 24.17
C ASP A 209 3.31 -24.61 25.61
N GLN A 210 4.49 -24.03 25.87
CA GLN A 210 5.07 -23.96 27.21
C GLN A 210 4.16 -23.23 28.20
N LEU A 211 3.69 -22.02 27.84
CA LEU A 211 2.78 -21.24 28.69
C LEU A 211 1.45 -21.97 28.95
N THR A 212 1.00 -22.76 27.97
CA THR A 212 -0.19 -23.60 28.09
C THR A 212 0.02 -24.72 29.11
N ALA A 213 1.18 -25.37 29.08
CA ALA A 213 1.52 -26.45 30.02
C ALA A 213 1.79 -25.94 31.45
N GLU A 214 2.31 -24.72 31.61
CA GLU A 214 2.58 -24.09 32.91
C GLU A 214 1.33 -23.52 33.59
N THR A 215 0.22 -23.41 32.87
CA THR A 215 -1.02 -22.81 33.36
C THR A 215 -1.98 -23.87 33.90
N ASP A 216 -2.39 -23.76 35.17
CA ASP A 216 -3.33 -24.69 35.81
C ASP A 216 -4.75 -24.69 35.18
N ARG A 217 -5.12 -23.61 34.47
CA ARG A 217 -6.41 -23.42 33.79
C ARG A 217 -6.23 -22.84 32.38
N PRO A 218 -5.74 -23.63 31.40
CA PRO A 218 -5.36 -23.12 30.07
C PRO A 218 -6.55 -22.59 29.26
N GLU A 219 -7.78 -22.95 29.64
CA GLU A 219 -9.03 -22.39 29.13
C GLU A 219 -9.38 -21.00 29.66
N ALA A 220 -8.74 -20.56 30.76
CA ALA A 220 -8.95 -19.24 31.32
C ALA A 220 -8.40 -18.14 30.39
N LEU A 221 -9.03 -16.97 30.45
CA LEU A 221 -8.54 -15.80 29.73
C LEU A 221 -7.26 -15.30 30.42
N VAL A 222 -6.16 -15.31 29.70
CA VAL A 222 -4.91 -14.69 30.12
C VAL A 222 -4.81 -13.27 29.57
N SER A 223 -4.22 -12.37 30.37
CA SER A 223 -4.13 -10.95 30.05
C SER A 223 -2.74 -10.43 30.41
N ALA A 224 -2.06 -9.83 29.43
CA ALA A 224 -0.77 -9.19 29.57
C ALA A 224 0.32 -10.10 30.17
N VAL A 225 0.32 -11.39 29.83
CA VAL A 225 1.38 -12.33 30.24
C VAL A 225 2.64 -12.01 29.43
N PRO A 226 3.80 -11.72 30.06
CA PRO A 226 5.04 -11.52 29.32
C PRO A 226 5.36 -12.73 28.45
N PHE A 227 5.53 -12.51 27.15
CA PHE A 227 5.78 -13.56 26.18
C PHE A 227 7.28 -13.66 25.85
N ASP A 228 7.87 -12.51 25.52
CA ASP A 228 9.30 -12.25 25.39
C ASP A 228 9.58 -10.78 25.76
N ASP A 229 10.77 -10.27 25.44
CA ASP A 229 11.18 -8.89 25.75
C ASP A 229 10.35 -7.82 25.03
N GLU A 230 9.63 -8.18 23.97
CA GLU A 230 8.91 -7.26 23.10
C GLU A 230 7.40 -7.45 23.15
N LEU A 231 6.92 -8.63 23.53
CA LEU A 231 5.52 -9.04 23.37
C LEU A 231 4.85 -9.48 24.67
N PHE A 232 3.56 -9.17 24.76
CA PHE A 232 2.63 -9.64 25.78
C PHE A 232 1.55 -10.50 25.15
N LEU A 233 1.21 -11.60 25.81
CA LEU A 233 0.18 -12.55 25.39
C LEU A 233 -1.17 -12.22 26.05
N PHE A 234 -2.21 -12.22 25.21
CA PHE A 234 -3.62 -12.08 25.59
C PHE A 234 -4.46 -13.19 24.95
N GLY A 235 -5.58 -13.56 25.57
CA GLY A 235 -6.58 -14.45 24.97
C GLY A 235 -6.70 -15.78 25.70
N ARG A 236 -7.07 -16.83 24.97
CA ARG A 236 -7.21 -18.19 25.52
C ARG A 236 -6.20 -19.09 24.86
N LEU A 237 -5.33 -19.70 25.67
CA LEU A 237 -4.20 -20.51 25.18
C LEU A 237 -4.66 -21.72 24.35
N THR A 238 -5.82 -22.28 24.65
CA THR A 238 -6.42 -23.40 23.91
C THR A 238 -7.20 -23.02 22.66
N ALA A 239 -7.33 -21.71 22.34
CA ALA A 239 -8.15 -21.25 21.23
C ALA A 239 -7.44 -20.21 20.36
N THR A 240 -7.53 -18.94 20.74
CA THR A 240 -6.94 -17.82 20.00
C THR A 240 -6.18 -16.96 20.98
N VAL A 241 -4.92 -16.69 20.63
CA VAL A 241 -4.04 -15.80 21.38
C VAL A 241 -3.65 -14.62 20.51
N THR A 242 -3.45 -13.48 21.16
CA THR A 242 -2.94 -12.26 20.54
C THR A 242 -1.65 -11.88 21.25
N LEU A 243 -0.56 -11.73 20.49
CA LEU A 243 0.69 -11.16 20.96
C LEU A 243 0.69 -9.66 20.64
N LEU A 244 1.06 -8.81 21.59
CA LEU A 244 1.07 -7.35 21.45
C LEU A 244 2.34 -6.73 21.97
N GLY A 245 2.82 -5.71 21.27
CA GLY A 245 3.98 -4.91 21.70
C GLY A 245 3.78 -4.05 22.95
N ASP A 246 2.65 -4.18 23.65
CA ASP A 246 2.36 -3.48 24.90
C ASP A 246 1.32 -4.21 25.76
N HIS A 247 1.09 -3.68 26.96
CA HIS A 247 0.17 -4.24 27.96
C HIS A 247 -1.32 -3.95 27.67
N VAL A 248 -1.68 -3.43 26.49
CA VAL A 248 -3.06 -3.04 26.17
C VAL A 248 -3.70 -4.11 25.27
N GLY A 249 -4.48 -5.00 25.88
CA GLY A 249 -5.09 -6.18 25.23
C GLY A 249 -6.18 -5.93 24.18
N THR A 250 -6.29 -4.72 23.62
CA THR A 250 -7.31 -4.37 22.62
C THR A 250 -6.65 -4.06 21.27
N VAL A 251 -7.23 -4.61 20.20
CA VAL A 251 -6.82 -4.42 18.81
C VAL A 251 -8.08 -4.33 17.95
N GLU A 252 -8.25 -3.22 17.24
CA GLU A 252 -9.34 -3.01 16.30
C GLU A 252 -8.83 -3.20 14.87
N THR A 253 -8.96 -4.42 14.32
CA THR A 253 -8.54 -4.73 12.94
C THR A 253 -9.63 -4.49 11.89
N ALA A 254 -10.84 -4.13 12.32
CA ALA A 254 -11.97 -3.85 11.43
C ALA A 254 -12.03 -2.39 10.95
N THR A 255 -11.22 -1.51 11.53
CA THR A 255 -11.19 -0.07 11.24
C THR A 255 -9.75 0.39 11.08
N TRP A 256 -9.52 1.28 10.11
CA TRP A 256 -8.23 1.94 9.96
C TRP A 256 -8.07 3.05 10.99
N CYS A 257 -6.82 3.29 11.37
CA CYS A 257 -6.45 4.46 12.13
C CYS A 257 -6.55 5.71 11.25
N ASP A 258 -7.23 6.72 11.76
CA ASP A 258 -7.49 8.04 11.17
C ASP A 258 -6.72 9.17 11.88
N CYS A 259 -5.83 8.83 12.82
CA CYS A 259 -5.07 9.80 13.59
C CYS A 259 -4.04 10.51 12.71
N ARG A 260 -4.18 11.84 12.58
CA ARG A 260 -3.36 12.68 11.66
C ARG A 260 -1.94 13.01 12.14
N ARG A 261 -1.58 12.71 13.39
CA ARG A 261 -0.26 13.03 13.95
C ARG A 261 0.66 11.82 13.84
N ARG A 262 1.99 12.02 13.84
CA ARG A 262 2.93 10.90 14.01
C ARG A 262 2.71 10.30 15.40
N GLN A 263 2.39 9.01 15.46
CA GLN A 263 2.01 8.33 16.68
C GLN A 263 2.87 7.10 16.91
N LYS A 264 3.02 6.72 18.18
CA LYS A 264 3.60 5.42 18.54
C LYS A 264 2.66 4.33 18.00
N ILE A 265 3.22 3.37 17.28
CA ILE A 265 2.54 2.17 16.82
C ILE A 265 3.07 0.97 17.60
N VAL A 266 2.28 -0.08 17.71
CA VAL A 266 2.70 -1.36 18.29
C VAL A 266 2.36 -2.49 17.34
N ALA A 267 3.26 -3.48 17.27
CA ALA A 267 3.03 -4.71 16.54
C ALA A 267 1.95 -5.55 17.22
N PHE A 268 1.21 -6.30 16.42
CA PHE A 268 0.32 -7.35 16.90
C PHE A 268 0.43 -8.60 16.04
N GLU A 269 0.19 -9.74 16.66
CA GLU A 269 0.07 -11.04 15.99
C GLU A 269 -1.14 -11.76 16.56
N ARG A 270 -1.98 -12.37 15.72
CA ARG A 270 -3.10 -13.21 16.14
C ARG A 270 -2.86 -14.64 15.68
N TRP A 271 -2.86 -15.57 16.64
CA TRP A 271 -2.58 -16.98 16.41
C TRP A 271 -3.80 -17.82 16.74
N ALA A 272 -4.08 -18.82 15.91
CA ALA A 272 -5.10 -19.83 16.16
C ALA A 272 -4.74 -21.14 15.47
N GLY A 273 -5.02 -22.27 16.14
CA GLY A 273 -4.78 -23.61 15.57
C GLY A 273 -3.34 -23.83 15.08
N GLY A 274 -2.35 -23.35 15.85
CA GLY A 274 -0.93 -23.52 15.52
C GLY A 274 -0.43 -22.69 14.33
N SER A 275 -1.17 -21.67 13.89
CA SER A 275 -0.77 -20.82 12.75
C SER A 275 -1.04 -19.34 13.00
N LEU A 276 -0.20 -18.50 12.40
CA LEU A 276 -0.39 -17.05 12.37
C LEU A 276 -1.55 -16.71 11.43
N GLN A 277 -2.60 -16.10 11.98
CA GLN A 277 -3.82 -15.75 11.25
C GLN A 277 -3.79 -14.31 10.73
N GLU A 278 -3.31 -13.38 11.56
CA GLU A 278 -3.25 -11.95 11.27
C GLU A 278 -1.99 -11.35 11.91
N SER A 279 -1.37 -10.39 11.24
CA SER A 279 -0.26 -9.59 11.80
C SER A 279 -0.28 -8.20 11.19
N GLY A 280 0.33 -7.25 11.89
CA GLY A 280 0.42 -5.87 11.47
C GLY A 280 0.76 -4.95 12.63
N THR A 281 0.41 -3.67 12.46
CA THR A 281 0.56 -2.68 13.53
C THR A 281 -0.74 -1.94 13.80
N VAL A 282 -0.94 -1.57 15.07
CA VAL A 282 -2.02 -0.71 15.51
C VAL A 282 -1.49 0.54 16.19
N HIS A 283 -2.33 1.58 16.27
CA HIS A 283 -2.00 2.79 17.02
C HIS A 283 -1.94 2.47 18.52
N ALA A 284 -0.82 2.78 19.17
CA ALA A 284 -0.57 2.45 20.57
C ALA A 284 -1.53 3.13 21.56
N ALA A 285 -2.11 4.28 21.18
CA ALA A 285 -2.99 5.03 22.07
C ALA A 285 -4.20 4.18 22.51
N ARG A 286 -4.42 4.08 23.82
CA ARG A 286 -5.48 3.26 24.44
C ARG A 286 -6.88 3.53 23.87
N ARG A 287 -7.15 4.75 23.40
CA ARG A 287 -8.45 5.16 22.82
C ARG A 287 -8.59 4.88 21.31
N CYS A 288 -7.51 4.55 20.62
CA CYS A 288 -7.54 4.28 19.17
C CYS A 288 -7.40 2.78 18.92
N ARG A 289 -6.23 2.18 19.15
CA ARG A 289 -5.98 0.74 18.93
C ARG A 289 -6.40 0.22 17.54
N ARG A 290 -6.64 1.11 16.58
CA ARG A 290 -7.04 0.81 15.20
C ARG A 290 -5.86 0.45 14.33
N LEU A 291 -6.15 -0.31 13.27
CA LEU A 291 -5.18 -0.80 12.30
C LEU A 291 -4.44 0.34 11.61
N VAL A 292 -3.11 0.30 11.64
CA VAL A 292 -2.25 1.22 10.90
C VAL A 292 -1.66 0.54 9.68
N HIS A 293 -1.24 -0.72 9.84
CA HIS A 293 -0.58 -1.50 8.80
C HIS A 293 -0.99 -2.97 8.88
N ILE A 294 -1.03 -3.63 7.72
CA ILE A 294 -1.17 -5.08 7.57
C ILE A 294 0.15 -5.64 7.04
N ASP A 295 0.66 -6.69 7.67
CA ASP A 295 1.88 -7.37 7.21
C ASP A 295 1.65 -8.31 5.99
#